data_AF-A0A212JI47-F1
#
_entry.id   AF-A0A212JI47-F1
#
_cell.length_a   1.000
_cell.length_b   1.000
_cell.length_c   1.000
_cell.angle_alpha   90.00
_cell.angle_beta   90.00
_cell.angle_gamma   90.00
#
_symmetry.space_group_name_H-M   'P 1'
#
loop_
_entity.id
_entity.type
_entity.pdbx_description
1 polymer ?
#
loop_
_entity_poly.entity_id
_entity_poly.type
_entity_poly.pdbx_seq_one_letter_code
_entity_poly.pdbx_strand_id
1 'polypeptide(L)'
;MEEFFICSGCGEEHPISERTVLNEQELCERCLVEETILCARCGERIYRDDNAGNDDTPLCQSCYDRYYSSCIRCGVPVHNDDAFYAADDGDECEPLCSECYHHTENGKPIHEYSYKPDPIFYGEGDRYFGVELEVDGAGELGSNARVLLTAANTQEEHAYCKHDGSLNDGIEIVTHPMTLRYHQDTMPWPCVLHAALDMGYTSHLARTCGLHIHVNRTAFGDTEQQQDISIARILYFFEKHWEELLKFSRRTESQLRHWAARYGYKEQPMDILDHAKKGCGSERYSSVNLVNRETIEFRIFRGTLKLNTLIATLQLVDKICDVAISSSDDELKGLSWTSFAASLSAEQSPELVQYLKERRLYVNEPVAAEGEV
;
A
#
# COMPACT_ATOMS: atom_id res chain seq x y z
N MET A 1 20.95 18.07 -51.74
CA MET A 1 22.06 18.62 -50.94
C MET A 1 21.93 17.98 -49.58
N GLU A 2 22.98 17.33 -49.10
CA GLU A 2 23.04 16.95 -47.69
C GLU A 2 23.19 18.25 -46.88
N GLU A 3 22.30 18.46 -45.93
CA GLU A 3 22.36 19.57 -44.98
C GLU A 3 23.21 19.13 -43.79
N PHE A 4 23.99 20.05 -43.24
CA PHE A 4 24.94 19.80 -42.15
C PHE A 4 24.70 20.78 -40.99
N PHE A 5 25.16 20.41 -39.80
CA PHE A 5 25.16 21.26 -38.60
C PHE A 5 26.50 21.14 -37.87
N ILE A 6 26.80 22.11 -37.00
CA ILE A 6 28.00 22.09 -36.15
C ILE A 6 27.60 21.56 -34.78
N CYS A 7 28.20 20.45 -34.35
CA CYS A 7 27.90 19.88 -33.04
C CYS A 7 28.42 20.77 -31.92
N SER A 8 27.58 21.06 -30.93
CA SER A 8 27.93 21.87 -29.76
C SER A 8 28.91 21.19 -28.80
N GLY A 9 29.01 19.85 -28.84
CA GLY A 9 29.92 19.06 -28.00
C GLY A 9 31.34 18.95 -28.57
N CYS A 10 31.49 18.44 -29.80
CA CYS A 10 32.81 18.24 -30.42
C CYS A 10 33.28 19.42 -31.31
N GLY A 11 32.37 20.30 -31.74
CA GLY A 11 32.68 21.41 -32.66
C GLY A 11 32.87 20.99 -34.12
N GLU A 12 32.65 19.72 -34.47
CA GLU A 12 32.78 19.21 -35.84
C GLU A 12 31.46 19.31 -36.62
N GLU A 13 31.56 19.27 -37.96
CA GLU A 13 30.42 19.31 -38.87
C GLU A 13 29.87 17.89 -39.10
N HIS A 14 28.57 17.70 -38.86
CA HIS A 14 27.89 16.41 -38.99
C HIS A 14 26.65 16.51 -39.90
N PRO A 15 26.23 15.42 -40.56
CA PRO A 15 24.99 15.40 -41.35
C PRO A 15 23.77 15.73 -40.46
N ILE A 16 22.82 16.50 -40.99
CA ILE A 16 21.62 16.89 -40.24
C ILE A 16 20.76 15.68 -39.82
N SER A 17 20.90 14.54 -40.49
CA SER A 17 20.25 13.28 -40.13
C SER A 17 20.71 12.70 -38.79
N GLU A 18 21.91 13.06 -38.34
CA GLU A 18 22.50 12.63 -37.06
C GLU A 18 22.27 13.65 -35.93
N ARG A 19 21.51 14.72 -36.22
CA ARG A 19 21.28 15.83 -35.29
C ARG A 19 20.21 15.50 -34.26
N THR A 20 20.58 15.59 -33.00
CA THR A 20 19.63 15.64 -31.88
C THR A 20 19.69 17.00 -31.19
N VAL A 21 18.54 17.61 -30.92
CA VAL A 21 18.45 18.88 -30.19
C VAL A 21 18.09 18.59 -28.73
N LEU A 22 18.93 19.03 -27.79
CA LEU A 22 18.71 18.89 -26.36
C LEU A 22 19.00 20.21 -25.65
N ASN A 23 18.01 20.76 -24.92
CA ASN A 23 18.11 22.05 -24.24
C ASN A 23 18.71 23.16 -25.11
N GLU A 24 18.18 23.30 -26.33
CA GLU A 24 18.62 24.29 -27.34
C GLU A 24 20.03 24.07 -27.93
N GLN A 25 20.74 22.98 -27.56
CA GLN A 25 22.02 22.60 -28.15
C GLN A 25 21.85 21.49 -29.19
N GLU A 26 22.65 21.55 -30.27
CA GLU A 26 22.65 20.54 -31.33
C GLU A 26 23.82 19.57 -31.13
N LEU A 27 23.52 18.28 -30.94
CA LEU A 27 24.51 17.22 -30.67
C LEU A 27 24.51 16.18 -31.79
N CYS A 28 25.70 15.70 -32.16
CA CYS A 28 25.85 14.50 -32.99
C CYS A 28 25.61 13.24 -32.15
N GLU A 29 25.36 12.10 -32.81
CA GLU A 29 25.06 10.83 -32.13
C GLU A 29 26.10 10.45 -31.07
N ARG A 30 27.39 10.66 -31.38
CA ARG A 30 28.49 10.35 -30.46
C ARG A 30 28.43 11.22 -29.19
N CYS A 31 28.41 12.54 -29.35
CA CYS A 31 28.33 13.45 -28.20
C CYS A 31 27.03 13.26 -27.41
N LEU A 32 25.92 12.93 -28.09
CA LEU A 32 24.68 12.59 -27.41
C LEU A 32 24.86 11.39 -26.48
N VAL A 33 25.53 10.32 -26.92
CA VAL A 33 25.74 9.12 -26.10
C VAL A 33 26.79 9.35 -25.00
N GLU A 34 27.87 10.06 -25.32
CA GLU A 34 28.98 10.30 -24.40
C GLU A 34 28.59 11.31 -23.29
N GLU A 35 27.90 12.39 -23.62
CA GLU A 35 27.65 13.52 -22.70
C GLU A 35 26.31 13.44 -21.96
N THR A 36 25.41 12.55 -22.37
CA THR A 36 24.04 12.49 -21.81
C THR A 36 23.70 11.10 -21.29
N ILE A 37 22.70 11.05 -20.41
CA ILE A 37 22.16 9.84 -19.81
C ILE A 37 20.64 9.94 -19.73
N LEU A 38 19.96 8.80 -19.64
CA LEU A 38 18.51 8.78 -19.45
C LEU A 38 18.21 8.73 -17.96
N CYS A 39 17.31 9.60 -17.49
CA CYS A 39 16.73 9.52 -16.17
C CYS A 39 16.05 8.15 -16.01
N ALA A 40 16.48 7.38 -15.00
CA ALA A 40 15.96 6.04 -14.71
C ALA A 40 14.47 6.04 -14.39
N ARG A 41 13.91 7.18 -13.96
CA ARG A 41 12.50 7.32 -13.60
C ARG A 41 11.61 7.76 -14.76
N CYS A 42 11.87 8.92 -15.36
CA CYS A 42 10.98 9.51 -16.37
C CYS A 42 11.43 9.25 -17.81
N GLY A 43 12.60 8.67 -18.03
CA GLY A 43 13.17 8.46 -19.36
C GLY A 43 13.64 9.73 -20.06
N GLU A 44 13.58 10.89 -19.39
CA GLU A 44 14.09 12.16 -19.91
C GLU A 44 15.61 12.07 -20.10
N ARG A 45 16.10 12.52 -21.25
CA ARG A 45 17.54 12.60 -21.51
C ARG A 45 18.09 13.87 -20.86
N ILE A 46 19.10 13.72 -20.01
CA ILE A 46 19.77 14.81 -19.28
C ILE A 46 21.27 14.77 -19.56
N TYR A 47 21.96 15.89 -19.39
CA TYR A 47 23.42 15.89 -19.38
C TYR A 47 23.93 15.10 -18.18
N ARG A 48 25.07 14.44 -18.31
CA ARG A 48 25.69 13.70 -17.20
C ARG A 48 26.01 14.61 -16.01
N ASP A 49 26.41 15.86 -16.28
CA ASP A 49 26.68 16.87 -15.25
C ASP A 49 25.42 17.33 -14.51
N ASP A 50 24.24 17.15 -15.12
CA ASP A 50 22.93 17.45 -14.52
C ASP A 50 22.32 16.24 -13.79
N ASN A 51 23.07 15.14 -13.66
CA ASN A 51 22.60 13.96 -12.94
C ASN A 51 22.53 14.23 -11.43
N ALA A 52 21.30 14.40 -10.92
CA ALA A 52 21.03 14.58 -9.50
C ALA A 52 21.08 13.26 -8.69
N GLY A 53 21.15 12.11 -9.38
CA GLY A 53 21.28 10.79 -8.78
C GLY A 53 22.74 10.35 -8.66
N ASN A 54 23.01 9.11 -9.08
CA ASN A 54 24.36 8.57 -9.22
C ASN A 54 24.50 7.78 -10.53
N ASP A 55 25.63 7.11 -10.74
CA ASP A 55 25.87 6.35 -11.96
C ASP A 55 24.94 5.15 -12.12
N ASP A 56 24.53 4.53 -11.01
CA ASP A 56 23.64 3.35 -11.00
C ASP A 56 22.16 3.72 -11.15
N THR A 57 21.76 4.89 -10.62
CA THR A 57 20.40 5.44 -10.68
C THR A 57 20.47 6.90 -11.14
N PRO A 58 20.63 7.16 -12.45
CA PRO A 58 20.66 8.51 -12.98
C PRO A 58 19.28 9.16 -12.86
N LEU A 59 19.22 10.40 -12.36
CA LEU A 59 17.97 11.11 -12.12
C LEU A 59 18.06 12.56 -12.59
N CYS A 60 17.00 13.05 -13.25
CA CYS A 60 16.86 14.49 -13.44
C CYS A 60 16.48 15.16 -12.11
N GLN A 61 16.82 16.44 -11.95
CA GLN A 61 16.60 17.18 -10.70
C GLN A 61 15.15 17.12 -10.22
N SER A 62 14.18 17.28 -11.14
CA SER A 62 12.74 17.22 -10.83
C SER A 62 12.31 15.85 -10.27
N CYS A 63 12.85 14.76 -10.84
CA CYS A 63 12.56 13.41 -10.33
C CYS A 63 13.21 13.17 -8.98
N TYR A 64 14.44 13.65 -8.78
CA TYR A 64 15.13 13.56 -7.50
C TYR A 64 14.35 14.29 -6.41
N ASP A 65 14.12 15.60 -6.59
CA ASP A 65 13.46 16.47 -5.58
C ASP A 65 12.08 15.96 -5.16
N ARG A 66 11.36 15.35 -6.09
CA ARG A 66 9.98 14.93 -5.85
C ARG A 66 9.89 13.56 -5.16
N TYR A 67 10.86 12.68 -5.36
CA TYR A 67 10.66 11.26 -5.04
C TYR A 67 11.87 10.56 -4.43
N TYR A 68 13.01 11.21 -4.33
CA TYR A 68 14.23 10.64 -3.77
C TYR A 68 14.82 11.55 -2.70
N SER A 69 15.61 10.94 -1.83
CA SER A 69 16.45 11.58 -0.83
C SER A 69 17.81 10.88 -0.81
N SER A 70 18.88 11.56 -0.37
CA SER A 70 20.20 10.92 -0.24
C SER A 70 20.35 10.28 1.14
N CYS A 71 20.82 9.03 1.18
CA CYS A 71 21.18 8.41 2.45
C CYS A 71 22.27 9.23 3.16
N ILE A 72 22.05 9.64 4.41
CA ILE A 72 22.99 10.49 5.13
C ILE A 72 24.36 9.84 5.37
N ARG A 73 24.44 8.51 5.40
CA ARG A 73 25.68 7.78 5.69
C ARG A 73 26.53 7.49 4.45
N CYS A 74 25.91 7.10 3.34
CA CYS A 74 26.63 6.68 2.14
C CYS A 74 26.38 7.56 0.91
N GLY A 75 25.45 8.51 0.98
CA GLY A 75 25.10 9.42 -0.12
C GLY A 75 24.34 8.77 -1.28
N VAL A 76 24.00 7.48 -1.20
CA VAL A 76 23.24 6.80 -2.26
C VAL A 76 21.83 7.40 -2.34
N PRO A 77 21.31 7.72 -3.55
CA PRO A 77 19.92 8.11 -3.73
C PRO A 77 18.97 6.97 -3.32
N VAL A 78 18.02 7.28 -2.46
CA VAL A 78 17.00 6.36 -1.94
C VAL A 78 15.63 6.92 -2.32
N HIS A 79 14.77 6.09 -2.90
CA HIS A 79 13.39 6.51 -3.14
C HIS A 79 12.70 6.78 -1.80
N ASN A 80 11.88 7.83 -1.71
CA ASN A 80 11.28 8.24 -0.42
C ASN A 80 10.45 7.12 0.24
N ASP A 81 9.80 6.25 -0.56
CA ASP A 81 9.05 5.09 -0.06
C ASP A 81 9.92 3.91 0.42
N ASP A 82 11.23 3.97 0.18
CA ASP A 82 12.23 2.96 0.53
C ASP A 82 13.27 3.51 1.53
N ALA A 83 13.07 4.75 2.01
CA ALA A 83 13.94 5.40 2.99
C ALA A 83 13.58 4.97 4.42
N PHE A 84 14.62 4.71 5.22
CA PHE A 84 14.51 4.36 6.63
C PHE A 84 14.94 5.53 7.50
N TYR A 85 14.44 5.58 8.74
CA TYR A 85 14.73 6.65 9.71
C TYR A 85 15.02 6.02 11.07
N ALA A 86 16.13 6.40 11.72
CA ALA A 86 16.51 5.92 13.04
C ALA A 86 15.88 6.80 14.16
N ALA A 87 15.61 6.22 15.33
CA ALA A 87 14.96 6.93 16.44
C ALA A 87 15.83 7.97 17.17
N ASP A 88 17.16 7.91 17.03
CA ASP A 88 18.08 8.73 17.85
C ASP A 88 18.37 10.12 17.22
N ASP A 89 17.82 10.39 16.04
CA ASP A 89 18.02 11.63 15.31
C ASP A 89 16.87 12.60 15.63
N GLY A 90 17.00 13.33 16.74
CA GLY A 90 16.00 14.31 17.19
C GLY A 90 15.73 15.41 16.16
N ASP A 91 14.47 15.85 16.02
CA ASP A 91 13.91 16.89 15.13
C ASP A 91 14.31 16.89 13.63
N GLU A 92 15.36 16.18 13.22
CA GLU A 92 15.82 16.00 11.85
C GLU A 92 15.81 14.49 11.53
N CYS A 93 14.69 14.00 11.00
CA CYS A 93 14.58 12.63 10.51
C CYS A 93 15.49 12.44 9.28
N GLU A 94 16.74 12.03 9.49
CA GLU A 94 17.70 11.82 8.41
C GLU A 94 17.44 10.49 7.68
N PRO A 95 17.31 10.51 6.34
CA PRO A 95 17.02 9.30 5.57
C PRO A 95 18.24 8.38 5.48
N LEU A 96 18.00 7.09 5.65
CA LEU A 96 18.98 6.00 5.53
C LEU A 96 18.56 5.02 4.43
N CYS A 97 19.54 4.49 3.69
CA CYS A 97 19.29 3.31 2.86
C CYS A 97 19.15 2.06 3.73
N SER A 98 18.55 1.00 3.17
CA SER A 98 18.34 -0.27 3.87
C SER A 98 19.61 -0.81 4.52
N GLU A 99 20.73 -0.91 3.78
CA GLU A 99 21.99 -1.43 4.33
C GLU A 99 22.49 -0.62 5.53
N CYS A 100 22.51 0.72 5.40
CA CYS A 100 22.98 1.61 6.45
C CYS A 100 22.10 1.58 7.69
N TYR A 101 20.78 1.37 7.53
CA TYR A 101 19.84 1.22 8.64
C TYR A 101 20.05 -0.10 9.39
N HIS A 102 20.04 -1.23 8.67
CA HIS A 102 20.17 -2.56 9.26
C HIS A 102 21.52 -2.79 9.95
N HIS A 103 22.59 -2.14 9.48
CA HIS A 103 23.87 -2.16 10.19
C HIS A 103 23.80 -1.63 11.62
N THR A 104 22.84 -0.75 11.93
CA THR A 104 22.64 -0.18 13.28
C THR A 104 21.50 -0.80 14.06
N GLU A 105 20.46 -1.33 13.40
CA GLU A 105 19.21 -1.78 14.03
C GLU A 105 19.12 -3.30 14.25
N ASN A 106 20.17 -4.05 13.90
CA ASN A 106 20.19 -5.50 14.02
C ASN A 106 19.93 -5.99 15.46
N GLY A 107 18.84 -6.76 15.61
CA GLY A 107 18.51 -7.49 16.84
C GLY A 107 17.45 -6.85 17.75
N LYS A 108 16.89 -5.70 17.37
CA LYS A 108 15.71 -5.16 18.07
C LYS A 108 14.45 -5.95 17.67
N PRO A 109 13.61 -6.36 18.63
CA PRO A 109 12.36 -7.06 18.35
C PRO A 109 11.20 -6.12 17.96
N ILE A 110 11.38 -4.81 18.15
CA ILE A 110 10.46 -3.75 17.70
C ILE A 110 11.31 -2.80 16.87
N HIS A 111 10.92 -2.60 15.63
CA HIS A 111 11.61 -1.73 14.69
C HIS A 111 10.93 -0.36 14.60
N GLU A 112 11.61 0.62 14.01
CA GLU A 112 11.00 1.94 13.79
C GLU A 112 9.82 1.88 12.81
N TYR A 113 8.97 2.91 12.83
CA TYR A 113 7.78 2.98 11.98
C TYR A 113 8.09 2.86 10.47
N SER A 114 9.30 3.27 10.06
CA SER A 114 9.79 3.24 8.68
C SER A 114 10.39 1.90 8.27
N TYR A 115 10.53 0.96 9.20
CA TYR A 115 11.11 -0.34 8.91
C TYR A 115 10.24 -1.15 7.94
N LYS A 116 10.85 -1.52 6.82
CA LYS A 116 10.23 -2.24 5.71
C LYS A 116 11.26 -3.23 5.13
N PRO A 117 11.31 -4.48 5.62
CA PRO A 117 12.22 -5.48 5.09
C PRO A 117 11.85 -5.87 3.65
N ASP A 118 12.76 -6.53 2.95
CA ASP A 118 12.45 -7.14 1.65
C ASP A 118 11.28 -8.13 1.81
N PRO A 119 10.21 -8.02 1.00
CA PRO A 119 9.01 -8.82 1.20
C PRO A 119 9.24 -10.29 0.84
N ILE A 120 8.89 -11.18 1.75
CA ILE A 120 8.81 -12.63 1.50
C ILE A 120 7.36 -12.97 1.12
N PHE A 121 7.12 -13.40 -0.11
CA PHE A 121 5.77 -13.70 -0.59
C PHE A 121 5.37 -15.14 -0.23
N TYR A 122 4.26 -15.28 0.50
CA TYR A 122 3.76 -16.58 0.96
C TYR A 122 2.47 -17.01 0.25
N GLY A 123 2.43 -18.27 -0.19
CA GLY A 123 1.31 -18.87 -0.91
C GLY A 123 1.42 -18.73 -2.44
N GLU A 124 0.50 -19.36 -3.16
CA GLU A 124 0.47 -19.37 -4.63
C GLU A 124 -0.68 -18.49 -5.15
N GLY A 125 -0.36 -17.52 -6.00
CA GLY A 125 -1.33 -16.63 -6.66
C GLY A 125 -0.75 -15.27 -7.02
N ASP A 126 -1.60 -14.39 -7.57
CA ASP A 126 -1.20 -13.05 -8.04
C ASP A 126 -1.62 -11.92 -7.08
N ARG A 127 -2.46 -12.24 -6.09
CA ARG A 127 -2.96 -11.29 -5.09
C ARG A 127 -2.45 -11.67 -3.70
N TYR A 128 -1.68 -10.76 -3.13
CA TYR A 128 -1.10 -10.86 -1.81
C TYR A 128 -1.64 -9.76 -0.91
N PHE A 129 -1.76 -10.10 0.36
CA PHE A 129 -2.23 -9.24 1.42
C PHE A 129 -1.11 -9.05 2.44
N GLY A 130 -0.75 -7.80 2.72
CA GLY A 130 0.05 -7.45 3.89
C GLY A 130 -0.88 -6.95 4.99
N VAL A 131 -0.77 -7.48 6.19
CA VAL A 131 -1.58 -7.07 7.34
C VAL A 131 -0.74 -6.29 8.33
N GLU A 132 -1.20 -5.09 8.69
CA GLU A 132 -0.75 -4.34 9.86
C GLU A 132 -1.84 -4.40 10.94
N LEU A 133 -1.56 -5.09 12.04
CA LEU A 133 -2.47 -5.23 13.17
C LEU A 133 -1.93 -4.49 14.38
N GLU A 134 -2.62 -3.43 14.78
CA GLU A 134 -2.27 -2.64 15.95
C GLU A 134 -2.87 -3.23 17.24
N VAL A 135 -2.04 -3.33 18.28
CA VAL A 135 -2.41 -3.76 19.63
C VAL A 135 -1.86 -2.76 20.67
N ASP A 136 -2.64 -2.45 21.71
CA ASP A 136 -2.34 -1.38 22.68
C ASP A 136 -2.75 -1.80 24.12
N GLY A 137 -2.16 -1.14 25.12
CA GLY A 137 -2.53 -1.28 26.54
C GLY A 137 -1.71 -2.28 27.35
N ALA A 138 -0.65 -2.85 26.78
CA ALA A 138 0.24 -3.78 27.49
C ALA A 138 1.74 -3.50 27.27
N GLY A 139 2.10 -2.31 26.80
CA GLY A 139 3.48 -1.90 26.67
C GLY A 139 4.02 -1.99 25.25
N GLU A 140 4.84 -1.02 24.85
CA GLU A 140 5.79 -1.20 23.75
C GLU A 140 7.07 -1.89 24.26
N LEU A 141 6.94 -3.18 24.60
CA LEU A 141 8.01 -3.94 25.25
C LEU A 141 8.63 -4.96 24.31
N GLY A 142 9.95 -4.93 24.18
CA GLY A 142 10.67 -5.90 23.35
C GLY A 142 10.49 -7.37 23.80
N SER A 143 10.20 -7.61 25.08
CA SER A 143 9.81 -8.95 25.57
C SER A 143 8.47 -9.41 25.01
N ASN A 144 7.49 -8.51 24.91
CA ASN A 144 6.17 -8.82 24.39
C ASN A 144 6.22 -9.03 22.88
N ALA A 145 6.96 -8.18 22.17
CA ALA A 145 7.23 -8.37 20.74
C ALA A 145 7.85 -9.75 20.47
N ARG A 146 8.85 -10.18 21.25
CA ARG A 146 9.43 -11.52 21.12
C ARG A 146 8.40 -12.64 21.29
N VAL A 147 7.44 -12.51 22.20
CA VAL A 147 6.37 -13.50 22.39
C VAL A 147 5.45 -13.54 21.15
N LEU A 148 5.05 -12.37 20.63
CA LEU A 148 4.23 -12.27 19.42
C LEU A 148 4.94 -12.86 18.20
N LEU A 149 6.22 -12.48 17.99
CA LEU A 149 7.03 -12.97 16.89
C LEU A 149 7.33 -14.46 17.01
N THR A 150 7.53 -14.99 18.22
CA THR A 150 7.66 -16.44 18.42
C THR A 150 6.38 -17.18 18.03
N ALA A 151 5.21 -16.60 18.31
CA ALA A 151 3.93 -17.18 17.91
C ALA A 151 3.68 -17.07 16.39
N ALA A 152 4.07 -15.94 15.77
CA ALA A 152 3.89 -15.69 14.34
C ALA A 152 4.85 -16.49 13.46
N ASN A 153 6.12 -16.55 13.89
CA ASN A 153 7.23 -17.04 13.07
C ASN A 153 7.68 -18.45 13.48
N THR A 154 6.71 -19.30 13.87
CA THR A 154 6.99 -20.66 14.35
C THR A 154 7.61 -21.58 13.30
N GLN A 155 7.23 -21.40 12.03
CA GLN A 155 7.69 -22.22 10.90
C GLN A 155 8.58 -21.42 9.96
N GLU A 156 8.16 -20.20 9.63
CA GLU A 156 8.83 -19.29 8.69
C GLU A 156 8.76 -17.86 9.23
N GLU A 157 9.53 -16.94 8.63
CA GLU A 157 9.51 -15.52 8.99
C GLU A 157 8.27 -14.83 8.41
N HIS A 158 7.15 -14.90 9.13
CA HIS A 158 5.86 -14.40 8.67
C HIS A 158 5.60 -12.93 9.02
N ALA A 159 6.13 -12.46 10.14
CA ALA A 159 5.81 -11.16 10.71
C ALA A 159 7.00 -10.50 11.41
N TYR A 160 6.92 -9.19 11.55
CA TYR A 160 7.82 -8.33 12.31
C TYR A 160 7.00 -7.30 13.09
N CYS A 161 7.59 -6.69 14.11
CA CYS A 161 6.91 -5.70 14.96
C CYS A 161 7.51 -4.31 14.75
N LYS A 162 6.66 -3.29 14.75
CA LYS A 162 7.06 -1.89 14.58
C LYS A 162 6.50 -1.01 15.69
N HIS A 163 7.20 0.09 15.93
CA HIS A 163 6.68 1.26 16.61
C HIS A 163 5.62 1.93 15.73
N ASP A 164 4.48 2.30 16.34
CA ASP A 164 3.47 3.17 15.72
C ASP A 164 3.10 4.30 16.67
N GLY A 165 3.44 5.54 16.28
CA GLY A 165 3.16 6.74 17.05
C GLY A 165 1.67 7.07 17.20
N SER A 166 0.77 6.33 16.54
CA SER A 166 -0.68 6.41 16.77
C SER A 166 -1.15 5.69 18.05
N LEU A 167 -0.31 4.80 18.59
CA LEU A 167 -0.58 4.00 19.77
C LEU A 167 -0.08 4.68 21.04
N ASN A 168 -0.71 4.37 22.18
CA ASN A 168 -0.29 4.96 23.46
C ASN A 168 0.79 4.11 24.15
N ASP A 169 0.58 2.80 24.19
CA ASP A 169 1.40 1.83 24.90
C ASP A 169 1.28 0.45 24.23
N GLY A 170 1.61 0.43 22.93
CA GLY A 170 1.25 -0.63 22.01
C GLY A 170 2.33 -1.00 21.00
N ILE A 171 2.03 -1.97 20.14
CA ILE A 171 2.91 -2.48 19.10
C ILE A 171 2.07 -2.70 17.83
N GLU A 172 2.65 -2.39 16.66
CA GLU A 172 2.10 -2.78 15.37
C GLU A 172 2.72 -4.12 14.92
N ILE A 173 1.89 -5.13 14.69
CA ILE A 173 2.31 -6.43 14.17
C ILE A 173 2.10 -6.42 12.65
N VAL A 174 3.18 -6.48 11.88
CA VAL A 174 3.13 -6.44 10.42
C VAL A 174 3.52 -7.79 9.84
N THR A 175 2.74 -8.27 8.88
CA THR A 175 3.02 -9.50 8.15
C THR A 175 3.70 -9.22 6.82
N HIS A 176 4.58 -10.12 6.41
CA HIS A 176 4.99 -10.20 5.00
C HIS A 176 3.77 -10.52 4.11
N PRO A 177 3.81 -10.21 2.80
CA PRO A 177 2.67 -10.43 1.91
C PRO A 177 2.29 -11.90 1.77
N MET A 178 1.00 -12.24 1.95
CA MET A 178 0.50 -13.60 1.84
C MET A 178 -0.78 -13.67 1.01
N THR A 179 -1.00 -14.76 0.29
CA THR A 179 -2.32 -14.96 -0.35
C THR A 179 -3.42 -15.13 0.72
N LEU A 180 -4.68 -14.83 0.37
CA LEU A 180 -5.82 -14.97 1.29
C LEU A 180 -5.86 -16.38 1.92
N ARG A 181 -5.69 -17.40 1.08
CA ARG A 181 -5.66 -18.79 1.53
C ARG A 181 -4.53 -19.07 2.51
N TYR A 182 -3.35 -18.49 2.29
CA TYR A 182 -2.24 -18.67 3.23
C TYR A 182 -2.54 -18.04 4.60
N HIS A 183 -3.15 -16.85 4.62
CA HIS A 183 -3.63 -16.26 5.88
C HIS A 183 -4.65 -17.12 6.61
N GLN A 184 -5.52 -17.84 5.89
CA GLN A 184 -6.55 -18.70 6.47
C GLN A 184 -5.99 -20.03 6.98
N ASP A 185 -5.15 -20.67 6.17
CA ASP A 185 -4.77 -22.07 6.36
C ASP A 185 -3.44 -22.23 7.12
N THR A 186 -2.52 -21.27 7.00
CA THR A 186 -1.11 -21.45 7.40
C THR A 186 -0.62 -20.41 8.41
N MET A 187 -0.95 -19.13 8.21
CA MET A 187 -0.55 -18.08 9.16
C MET A 187 -1.09 -18.39 10.56
N PRO A 188 -0.26 -18.48 11.62
CA PRO A 188 -0.68 -18.89 12.95
C PRO A 188 -1.41 -17.77 13.72
N TRP A 189 -2.37 -17.10 13.07
CA TRP A 189 -3.22 -16.08 13.68
C TRP A 189 -3.84 -16.51 15.02
N PRO A 190 -4.37 -17.73 15.20
CA PRO A 190 -4.91 -18.14 16.50
C PRO A 190 -3.88 -18.00 17.65
N CYS A 191 -2.63 -18.40 17.40
CA CYS A 191 -1.56 -18.30 18.38
C CYS A 191 -1.16 -16.85 18.64
N VAL A 192 -1.01 -16.04 17.59
CA VAL A 192 -0.65 -14.61 17.70
C VAL A 192 -1.71 -13.83 18.47
N LEU A 193 -2.98 -13.99 18.10
CA LEU A 193 -4.10 -13.28 18.74
C LEU A 193 -4.28 -13.73 20.20
N HIS A 194 -4.11 -15.02 20.49
CA HIS A 194 -4.16 -15.53 21.86
C HIS A 194 -3.00 -15.00 22.72
N ALA A 195 -1.77 -15.00 22.19
CA ALA A 195 -0.61 -14.44 22.87
C ALA A 195 -0.79 -12.95 23.21
N ALA A 196 -1.34 -12.17 22.27
CA ALA A 196 -1.67 -10.76 22.53
C ALA A 196 -2.67 -10.61 23.68
N LEU A 197 -3.76 -11.40 23.66
CA LEU A 197 -4.78 -11.38 24.71
C LEU A 197 -4.22 -11.80 26.09
N ASP A 198 -3.38 -12.83 26.13
CA ASP A 198 -2.77 -13.33 27.37
C ASP A 198 -1.83 -12.33 28.01
N MET A 199 -1.14 -11.52 27.19
CA MET A 199 -0.32 -10.40 27.67
C MET A 199 -1.14 -9.18 28.10
N GLY A 200 -2.46 -9.20 27.90
CA GLY A 200 -3.36 -8.11 28.27
C GLY A 200 -3.50 -7.02 27.21
N TYR A 201 -2.98 -7.23 26.00
CA TYR A 201 -3.22 -6.29 24.91
C TYR A 201 -4.71 -6.22 24.58
N THR A 202 -5.11 -5.02 24.21
CA THR A 202 -6.39 -4.75 23.57
C THR A 202 -6.14 -4.24 22.16
N SER A 203 -7.16 -4.21 21.33
CA SER A 203 -7.06 -3.58 20.00
C SER A 203 -8.31 -2.77 19.75
N HIS A 204 -9.43 -3.43 19.48
CA HIS A 204 -10.72 -2.75 19.36
C HIS A 204 -11.02 -1.81 20.54
N LEU A 205 -10.73 -2.21 21.79
CA LEU A 205 -11.06 -1.42 22.98
C LEU A 205 -10.18 -0.17 23.19
N ALA A 206 -8.94 -0.15 22.67
CA ALA A 206 -8.01 0.98 22.80
C ALA A 206 -8.44 2.23 22.01
N ARG A 207 -9.41 2.10 21.10
CA ARG A 207 -10.03 3.15 20.25
C ARG A 207 -9.13 3.77 19.17
N THR A 208 -7.81 3.74 19.35
CA THR A 208 -6.78 4.16 18.39
C THR A 208 -6.51 3.07 17.35
N CYS A 209 -6.42 1.81 17.79
CA CYS A 209 -5.95 0.70 16.96
C CYS A 209 -6.68 0.52 15.61
N GLY A 210 -5.89 0.39 14.55
CA GLY A 210 -6.22 0.00 13.19
C GLY A 210 -6.02 -1.48 12.87
N LEU A 211 -6.60 -1.86 11.73
CA LEU A 211 -6.28 -3.09 11.00
C LEU A 211 -6.12 -2.66 9.54
N HIS A 212 -4.88 -2.48 9.09
CA HIS A 212 -4.59 -2.07 7.72
C HIS A 212 -4.28 -3.27 6.86
N ILE A 213 -4.82 -3.28 5.65
CA ILE A 213 -4.63 -4.35 4.68
C ILE A 213 -4.00 -3.75 3.43
N HIS A 214 -2.80 -4.18 3.08
CA HIS A 214 -2.14 -3.84 1.84
C HIS A 214 -2.46 -4.87 0.77
N VAL A 215 -2.74 -4.43 -0.46
CA VAL A 215 -2.89 -5.31 -1.63
C VAL A 215 -1.93 -4.85 -2.72
N ASN A 216 -1.15 -5.77 -3.28
CA ASN A 216 -0.19 -5.47 -4.33
C ASN A 216 -0.89 -4.91 -5.59
N ARG A 217 -0.33 -3.85 -6.17
CA ARG A 217 -0.90 -3.21 -7.36
C ARG A 217 -0.92 -4.12 -8.58
N THR A 218 0.05 -5.01 -8.69
CA THR A 218 0.13 -5.99 -9.78
C THR A 218 -1.08 -6.94 -9.82
N ALA A 219 -1.82 -7.08 -8.72
CA ALA A 219 -3.10 -7.80 -8.72
C ALA A 219 -4.21 -7.13 -9.57
N PHE A 220 -4.02 -5.84 -9.94
CA PHE A 220 -5.00 -5.04 -10.67
C PHE A 220 -4.64 -4.84 -12.16
N GLY A 221 -3.55 -5.46 -12.63
CA GLY A 221 -3.13 -5.42 -14.02
C GLY A 221 -1.63 -5.18 -14.20
N ASP A 222 -1.16 -5.42 -15.42
CA ASP A 222 0.26 -5.36 -15.78
C ASP A 222 0.72 -3.93 -16.07
N THR A 223 -0.21 -3.03 -16.37
CA THR A 223 0.07 -1.62 -16.69
C THR A 223 -0.58 -0.68 -15.68
N GLU A 224 0.03 0.47 -15.44
CA GLU A 224 -0.53 1.52 -14.55
C GLU A 224 -1.96 1.89 -14.95
N GLN A 225 -2.26 1.95 -16.25
CA GLN A 225 -3.60 2.26 -16.74
C GLN A 225 -4.63 1.19 -16.33
N GLN A 226 -4.28 -0.09 -16.43
CA GLN A 226 -5.18 -1.18 -15.99
C GLN A 226 -5.37 -1.13 -14.47
N GLN A 227 -4.27 -0.94 -13.74
CA GLN A 227 -4.30 -0.81 -12.28
C GLN A 227 -5.19 0.35 -11.85
N ASP A 228 -5.04 1.52 -12.47
CA ASP A 228 -5.85 2.72 -12.19
C ASP A 228 -7.34 2.47 -12.42
N ILE A 229 -7.72 1.79 -13.50
CA ILE A 229 -9.13 1.47 -13.77
C ILE A 229 -9.73 0.60 -12.64
N SER A 230 -9.01 -0.44 -12.22
CA SER A 230 -9.47 -1.31 -11.13
C SER A 230 -9.45 -0.61 -9.77
N ILE A 231 -8.42 0.18 -9.46
CA ILE A 231 -8.34 0.97 -8.24
C ILE A 231 -9.48 1.99 -8.19
N ALA A 232 -9.76 2.69 -9.29
CA ALA A 232 -10.88 3.63 -9.39
C ALA A 232 -12.23 2.96 -9.05
N ARG A 233 -12.44 1.72 -9.50
CA ARG A 233 -13.63 0.92 -9.16
C ARG A 233 -13.67 0.53 -7.68
N ILE A 234 -12.53 0.22 -7.06
CA ILE A 234 -12.44 0.00 -5.60
C ILE A 234 -12.88 1.25 -4.85
N LEU A 235 -12.36 2.43 -5.23
CA LEU A 235 -12.76 3.69 -4.61
C LEU A 235 -14.25 3.95 -4.80
N TYR A 236 -14.78 3.73 -6.00
CA TYR A 236 -16.20 3.89 -6.28
C TYR A 236 -17.06 2.95 -5.41
N PHE A 237 -16.67 1.69 -5.26
CA PHE A 237 -17.34 0.73 -4.37
C PHE A 237 -17.38 1.26 -2.92
N PHE A 238 -16.26 1.80 -2.44
CA PHE A 238 -16.16 2.40 -1.11
C PHE A 238 -17.09 3.60 -0.92
N GLU A 239 -17.12 4.50 -1.90
CA GLU A 239 -17.96 5.70 -1.83
C GLU A 239 -19.45 5.36 -1.93
N LYS A 240 -19.82 4.38 -2.74
CA LYS A 240 -21.19 3.94 -2.95
C LYS A 240 -21.77 3.16 -1.77
N HIS A 241 -20.96 2.32 -1.13
CA HIS A 241 -21.37 1.46 -0.01
C HIS A 241 -20.82 1.94 1.35
N TRP A 242 -20.67 3.27 1.47
CA TRP A 242 -20.02 3.88 2.63
C TRP A 242 -20.70 3.53 3.96
N GLU A 243 -22.03 3.52 4.00
CA GLU A 243 -22.78 3.24 5.23
C GLU A 243 -22.57 1.81 5.72
N GLU A 244 -22.56 0.85 4.79
CA GLU A 244 -22.31 -0.56 5.10
C GLU A 244 -20.87 -0.80 5.51
N LEU A 245 -19.90 -0.17 4.82
CA LEU A 245 -18.49 -0.24 5.16
C LEU A 245 -18.18 0.46 6.50
N LEU A 246 -18.82 1.58 6.80
CA LEU A 246 -18.76 2.24 8.11
C LEU A 246 -19.23 1.27 9.21
N LYS A 247 -20.38 0.64 9.03
CA LYS A 247 -20.91 -0.36 9.98
C LYS A 247 -20.01 -1.59 10.10
N PHE A 248 -19.44 -2.06 8.98
CA PHE A 248 -18.51 -3.19 8.95
C PHE A 248 -17.22 -2.87 9.72
N SER A 249 -16.66 -1.67 9.50
CA SER A 249 -15.37 -1.20 10.02
C SER A 249 -15.31 -1.08 11.53
N ARG A 250 -16.47 -0.91 12.19
CA ARG A 250 -16.61 -0.68 13.65
C ARG A 250 -16.03 0.67 14.10
N ARG A 251 -15.84 1.61 13.16
CA ARG A 251 -15.50 3.01 13.43
C ARG A 251 -16.78 3.86 13.38
N THR A 252 -16.71 5.02 14.02
CA THR A 252 -17.69 6.11 13.84
C THR A 252 -17.23 7.03 12.72
N GLU A 253 -18.14 7.82 12.14
CA GLU A 253 -17.77 8.80 11.11
C GLU A 253 -16.70 9.78 11.59
N SER A 254 -16.78 10.21 12.86
CA SER A 254 -15.78 11.13 13.42
C SER A 254 -14.40 10.50 13.53
N GLN A 255 -14.32 9.19 13.78
CA GLN A 255 -13.05 8.46 13.75
C GLN A 255 -12.53 8.32 12.32
N LEU A 256 -13.40 8.04 11.34
CA LEU A 256 -12.98 7.94 9.94
C LEU A 256 -12.49 9.28 9.39
N ARG A 257 -13.14 10.41 9.70
CA ARG A 257 -12.66 11.73 9.27
C ARG A 257 -11.23 12.05 9.73
N HIS A 258 -10.77 11.44 10.83
CA HIS A 258 -9.43 11.68 11.36
C HIS A 258 -8.42 10.62 10.89
N TRP A 259 -8.83 9.36 10.77
CA TRP A 259 -7.91 8.23 10.57
C TRP A 259 -7.99 7.58 9.17
N ALA A 260 -9.11 7.75 8.46
CA ALA A 260 -9.44 7.04 7.22
C ALA A 260 -10.59 7.75 6.46
N ALA A 261 -10.34 8.98 6.02
CA ALA A 261 -11.30 9.85 5.35
C ALA A 261 -11.71 9.30 3.97
N ARG A 262 -12.97 9.47 3.60
CA ARG A 262 -13.46 9.17 2.25
C ARG A 262 -13.05 10.26 1.27
N TYR A 263 -12.88 9.91 -0.01
CA TYR A 263 -12.59 10.86 -1.08
C TYR A 263 -13.82 11.65 -1.53
N GLY A 264 -15.00 11.07 -1.30
CA GLY A 264 -16.28 11.65 -1.71
C GLY A 264 -16.78 11.04 -3.02
N TYR A 265 -18.09 10.80 -3.05
CA TYR A 265 -18.75 10.18 -4.19
C TYR A 265 -18.69 11.05 -5.45
N LYS A 266 -18.42 10.40 -6.58
CA LYS A 266 -18.58 10.95 -7.92
C LYS A 266 -19.20 9.90 -8.83
N GLU A 267 -19.85 10.35 -9.89
CA GLU A 267 -20.56 9.47 -10.83
C GLU A 267 -19.62 8.54 -11.61
N GLN A 268 -18.41 8.99 -11.95
CA GLN A 268 -17.43 8.16 -12.65
C GLN A 268 -16.33 7.70 -11.70
N PRO A 269 -15.97 6.40 -11.69
CA PRO A 269 -14.88 5.89 -10.88
C PRO A 269 -13.57 6.66 -11.07
N MET A 270 -13.19 6.94 -12.32
CA MET A 270 -11.95 7.65 -12.64
C MET A 270 -11.90 9.07 -12.08
N ASP A 271 -13.05 9.76 -11.97
CA ASP A 271 -13.06 11.11 -11.38
C ASP A 271 -12.71 11.08 -9.88
N ILE A 272 -13.02 9.97 -9.19
CA ILE A 272 -12.68 9.78 -7.77
C ILE A 272 -11.18 9.56 -7.66
N LEU A 273 -10.62 8.70 -8.51
CA LEU A 273 -9.17 8.44 -8.55
C LEU A 273 -8.38 9.70 -8.89
N ASP A 274 -8.81 10.46 -9.90
CA ASP A 274 -8.19 11.73 -10.27
C ASP A 274 -8.20 12.73 -9.13
N HIS A 275 -9.29 12.77 -8.35
CA HIS A 275 -9.37 13.60 -7.16
C HIS A 275 -8.43 13.10 -6.06
N ALA A 276 -8.38 11.79 -5.84
CA ALA A 276 -7.52 11.15 -4.86
C ALA A 276 -6.04 11.42 -5.15
N LYS A 277 -5.59 11.30 -6.41
CA LYS A 277 -4.19 11.55 -6.84
C LYS A 277 -3.78 13.04 -6.86
N LYS A 278 -4.74 13.97 -6.78
CA LYS A 278 -4.50 15.43 -6.78
C LYS A 278 -4.45 16.02 -5.36
N GLY A 279 -4.76 15.25 -4.32
CA GLY A 279 -4.95 15.76 -2.96
C GLY A 279 -3.66 15.94 -2.19
N CYS A 280 -3.04 17.13 -2.21
CA CYS A 280 -1.87 17.42 -1.39
C CYS A 280 -2.09 17.10 0.12
N GLY A 281 -1.39 16.07 0.63
CA GLY A 281 -1.04 15.90 2.04
C GLY A 281 -2.01 15.12 2.95
N SER A 282 -3.27 14.90 2.57
CA SER A 282 -4.22 14.08 3.37
C SER A 282 -4.36 12.63 2.89
N GLU A 283 -3.62 12.24 1.84
CA GLU A 283 -3.71 10.94 1.17
C GLU A 283 -3.42 9.76 2.11
N ARG A 284 -2.47 9.91 3.05
CA ARG A 284 -2.14 8.87 4.06
C ARG A 284 -3.33 8.49 4.93
N TYR A 285 -4.17 9.44 5.31
CA TYR A 285 -5.33 9.21 6.17
C TYR A 285 -6.61 9.02 5.37
N SER A 286 -6.53 8.43 4.18
CA SER A 286 -7.68 8.08 3.36
C SER A 286 -8.16 6.66 3.68
N SER A 287 -9.44 6.37 3.42
CA SER A 287 -10.04 5.04 3.65
C SER A 287 -9.37 3.95 2.82
N VAL A 288 -8.89 4.32 1.63
CA VAL A 288 -7.97 3.55 0.79
C VAL A 288 -6.80 4.47 0.46
N ASN A 289 -5.62 4.22 1.04
CA ASN A 289 -4.40 4.99 0.79
C ASN A 289 -3.71 4.48 -0.48
N LEU A 290 -3.38 5.42 -1.38
CA LEU A 290 -2.79 5.17 -2.70
C LEU A 290 -1.35 5.67 -2.82
N VAL A 291 -0.75 6.16 -1.73
CA VAL A 291 0.61 6.72 -1.76
C VAL A 291 1.66 5.63 -2.00
N ASN A 292 1.45 4.44 -1.44
CA ASN A 292 2.41 3.35 -1.54
C ASN A 292 2.63 2.93 -3.01
N ARG A 293 3.91 2.87 -3.43
CA ARG A 293 4.29 2.51 -4.81
C ARG A 293 3.80 1.13 -5.22
N GLU A 294 4.04 0.11 -4.39
CA GLU A 294 3.80 -1.30 -4.75
C GLU A 294 2.42 -1.82 -4.34
N THR A 295 1.71 -1.12 -3.47
CA THR A 295 0.44 -1.59 -2.89
C THR A 295 -0.60 -0.47 -2.81
N ILE A 296 -1.88 -0.81 -2.71
CA ILE A 296 -2.90 0.06 -2.12
C ILE A 296 -3.20 -0.42 -0.70
N GLU A 297 -3.56 0.48 0.19
CA GLU A 297 -3.74 0.18 1.61
C GLU A 297 -5.16 0.53 2.09
N PHE A 298 -5.88 -0.46 2.61
CA PHE A 298 -7.21 -0.30 3.18
C PHE A 298 -7.12 0.02 4.67
N ARG A 299 -7.40 1.28 5.02
CA ARG A 299 -7.22 1.82 6.39
C ARG A 299 -8.52 1.96 7.18
N ILE A 300 -9.66 1.72 6.55
CA ILE A 300 -10.98 1.95 7.16
C ILE A 300 -11.22 1.09 8.40
N PHE A 301 -10.62 -0.10 8.50
CA PHE A 301 -10.97 -1.06 9.53
C PHE A 301 -10.38 -0.70 10.90
N ARG A 302 -11.16 -0.92 11.96
CA ARG A 302 -10.67 -0.83 13.33
C ARG A 302 -9.95 -2.12 13.71
N GLY A 303 -8.94 -2.02 14.57
CA GLY A 303 -8.22 -3.16 15.13
C GLY A 303 -9.13 -4.20 15.80
N THR A 304 -8.66 -5.45 15.87
CA THR A 304 -9.39 -6.60 16.40
C THR A 304 -8.44 -7.68 16.92
N LEU A 305 -8.84 -8.37 18.00
CA LEU A 305 -8.21 -9.62 18.43
C LEU A 305 -9.13 -10.84 18.24
N LYS A 306 -10.23 -10.67 17.51
CA LYS A 306 -11.13 -11.76 17.13
C LYS A 306 -10.72 -12.33 15.77
N LEU A 307 -10.37 -13.61 15.74
CA LEU A 307 -9.96 -14.33 14.53
C LEU A 307 -11.00 -14.18 13.39
N ASN A 308 -12.27 -14.48 13.67
CA ASN A 308 -13.35 -14.35 12.68
C ASN A 308 -13.39 -12.94 12.07
N THR A 309 -13.20 -11.90 12.88
CA THR A 309 -13.23 -10.53 12.39
C THR A 309 -12.01 -10.18 11.53
N LEU A 310 -10.83 -10.69 11.86
CA LEU A 310 -9.61 -10.50 11.06
C LEU A 310 -9.76 -11.16 9.69
N ILE A 311 -10.14 -12.43 9.66
CA ILE A 311 -10.29 -13.19 8.41
C ILE A 311 -11.47 -12.66 7.58
N ALA A 312 -12.59 -12.27 8.21
CA ALA A 312 -13.71 -11.62 7.52
C ALA A 312 -13.29 -10.30 6.83
N THR A 313 -12.38 -9.52 7.44
CA THR A 313 -11.85 -8.31 6.82
C THR A 313 -11.03 -8.66 5.57
N LEU A 314 -10.15 -9.66 5.64
CA LEU A 314 -9.37 -10.11 4.48
C LEU A 314 -10.26 -10.59 3.33
N GLN A 315 -11.27 -11.42 3.64
CA GLN A 315 -12.25 -11.91 2.65
C GLN A 315 -13.08 -10.77 2.04
N LEU A 316 -13.43 -9.74 2.82
CA LEU A 316 -14.14 -8.58 2.27
C LEU A 316 -13.28 -7.84 1.26
N VAL A 317 -12.02 -7.56 1.62
CA VAL A 317 -11.09 -6.85 0.73
C VAL A 317 -10.85 -7.66 -0.54
N ASP A 318 -10.62 -8.97 -0.42
CA ASP A 318 -10.46 -9.89 -1.55
C ASP A 318 -11.67 -9.84 -2.49
N LYS A 319 -12.89 -9.93 -1.95
CA LYS A 319 -14.10 -9.88 -2.77
C LYS A 319 -14.31 -8.51 -3.44
N ILE A 320 -13.98 -7.41 -2.77
CA ILE A 320 -14.05 -6.07 -3.37
C ILE A 320 -13.07 -5.97 -4.54
N CYS A 321 -11.86 -6.54 -4.40
CA CYS A 321 -10.88 -6.60 -5.47
C CYS A 321 -11.40 -7.42 -6.66
N ASP A 322 -12.00 -8.59 -6.41
CA ASP A 322 -12.63 -9.40 -7.46
C ASP A 322 -13.70 -8.64 -8.23
N VAL A 323 -14.59 -7.94 -7.51
CA VAL A 323 -15.64 -7.13 -8.13
C VAL A 323 -15.03 -6.03 -8.99
N ALA A 324 -14.02 -5.32 -8.50
CA ALA A 324 -13.37 -4.23 -9.22
C ALA A 324 -12.63 -4.68 -10.48
N ILE A 325 -12.05 -5.89 -10.47
CA ILE A 325 -11.33 -6.46 -11.62
C ILE A 325 -12.33 -7.01 -12.65
N SER A 326 -13.37 -7.70 -12.20
CA SER A 326 -14.28 -8.44 -13.08
C SER A 326 -15.45 -7.63 -13.63
N SER A 327 -15.83 -6.52 -12.97
CA SER A 327 -17.01 -5.72 -13.34
C SER A 327 -16.64 -4.52 -14.21
N SER A 328 -17.52 -4.19 -15.15
CA SER A 328 -17.54 -2.88 -15.81
C SER A 328 -18.06 -1.78 -14.89
N ASP A 329 -17.83 -0.52 -15.26
CA ASP A 329 -18.30 0.64 -14.50
C ASP A 329 -19.84 0.66 -14.38
N ASP A 330 -20.56 0.24 -15.41
CA ASP A 330 -22.02 0.21 -15.41
C ASP A 330 -22.57 -0.92 -14.52
N GLU A 331 -21.95 -2.10 -14.54
CA GLU A 331 -22.30 -3.20 -13.61
C GLU A 331 -22.06 -2.78 -12.16
N LEU A 332 -20.93 -2.12 -11.89
CA LEU A 332 -20.59 -1.63 -10.55
C LEU A 332 -21.57 -0.52 -10.09
N LYS A 333 -21.98 0.38 -10.99
CA LYS A 333 -23.04 1.38 -10.73
C LYS A 333 -24.40 0.75 -10.48
N GLY A 334 -24.70 -0.40 -11.06
CA GLY A 334 -25.91 -1.18 -10.78
C GLY A 334 -25.85 -2.02 -9.51
N LEU A 335 -24.66 -2.38 -9.02
CA LEU A 335 -24.47 -3.31 -7.90
C LEU A 335 -24.95 -2.70 -6.57
N SER A 336 -26.02 -3.23 -5.97
CA SER A 336 -26.42 -2.87 -4.60
C SER A 336 -25.60 -3.66 -3.57
N TRP A 337 -25.55 -3.18 -2.32
CA TRP A 337 -24.94 -3.93 -1.23
C TRP A 337 -25.62 -5.29 -1.02
N THR A 338 -26.94 -5.34 -1.18
CA THR A 338 -27.72 -6.58 -1.06
C THR A 338 -27.31 -7.62 -2.09
N SER A 339 -27.14 -7.22 -3.35
CA SER A 339 -26.67 -8.10 -4.42
C SER A 339 -25.21 -8.51 -4.21
N PHE A 340 -24.35 -7.60 -3.75
CA PHE A 340 -22.98 -7.91 -3.36
C PHE A 340 -22.95 -8.98 -2.24
N ALA A 341 -23.67 -8.76 -1.14
CA ALA A 341 -23.73 -9.68 -0.02
C ALA A 341 -24.33 -11.04 -0.42
N ALA A 342 -25.34 -11.06 -1.30
CA ALA A 342 -25.92 -12.30 -1.82
C ALA A 342 -24.98 -13.07 -2.76
N SER A 343 -24.00 -12.42 -3.39
CA SER A 343 -22.99 -13.06 -4.24
C SER A 343 -21.91 -13.82 -3.45
N LEU A 344 -21.87 -13.65 -2.13
CA LEU A 344 -20.91 -14.31 -1.26
C LEU A 344 -21.29 -15.78 -1.05
N SER A 345 -20.34 -16.69 -1.25
CA SER A 345 -20.49 -18.09 -0.90
C SER A 345 -19.96 -18.34 0.52
N ALA A 346 -20.74 -19.05 1.35
CA ALA A 346 -20.29 -19.49 2.67
C ALA A 346 -19.15 -20.54 2.58
N GLU A 347 -18.96 -21.18 1.42
CA GLU A 347 -17.85 -22.11 1.20
C GLU A 347 -16.53 -21.35 0.95
N GLN A 348 -16.59 -20.21 0.26
CA GLN A 348 -15.41 -19.43 -0.11
C GLN A 348 -15.06 -18.35 0.93
N SER A 349 -16.07 -17.78 1.59
CA SER A 349 -15.89 -16.68 2.54
C SER A 349 -16.72 -16.86 3.83
N PRO A 350 -16.52 -17.98 4.57
CA PRO A 350 -17.36 -18.30 5.72
C PRO A 350 -17.32 -17.23 6.83
N GLU A 351 -16.14 -16.71 7.17
CA GLU A 351 -15.98 -15.70 8.21
C GLU A 351 -16.66 -14.37 7.84
N LEU A 352 -16.56 -13.97 6.58
CA LEU A 352 -17.24 -12.79 6.05
C LEU A 352 -18.76 -12.95 6.12
N VAL A 353 -19.30 -14.07 5.63
CA VAL A 353 -20.74 -14.35 5.70
C VAL A 353 -21.22 -14.35 7.14
N GLN A 354 -20.49 -14.99 8.05
CA GLN A 354 -20.80 -14.97 9.48
C GLN A 354 -20.80 -13.53 10.03
N TYR A 355 -19.74 -12.77 9.78
CA TYR A 355 -19.59 -11.42 10.30
C TYR A 355 -20.68 -10.47 9.76
N LEU A 356 -21.02 -10.57 8.47
CA LEU A 356 -22.11 -9.78 7.89
C LEU A 356 -23.46 -10.12 8.51
N LYS A 357 -23.74 -11.40 8.80
CA LYS A 357 -24.96 -11.82 9.50
C LYS A 357 -25.02 -11.24 10.92
N GLU A 358 -23.93 -11.36 11.70
CA GLU A 358 -23.82 -10.78 13.05
C GLU A 358 -24.06 -9.27 13.04
N ARG A 359 -23.61 -8.58 11.99
CA ARG A 359 -23.77 -7.13 11.82
C ARG A 359 -25.08 -6.72 11.16
N ARG A 360 -25.97 -7.64 10.79
CA ARG A 360 -27.18 -7.32 10.00
C ARG A 360 -26.83 -6.51 8.73
N LEU A 361 -25.81 -6.98 8.03
CA LEU A 361 -25.35 -6.51 6.72
C LEU A 361 -25.53 -7.60 5.64
N TYR A 362 -26.00 -8.78 6.03
CA TYR A 362 -26.29 -9.90 5.12
C TYR A 362 -27.79 -9.98 4.82
N VAL A 363 -28.13 -10.42 3.61
CA VAL A 363 -29.52 -10.65 3.20
C VAL A 363 -29.89 -12.11 3.50
N ASN A 364 -31.03 -12.34 4.17
CA ASN A 364 -31.55 -13.70 4.32
C ASN A 364 -31.98 -14.26 2.96
N GLU A 365 -32.01 -15.58 2.82
CA GLU A 365 -32.50 -16.23 1.59
C GLU A 365 -33.88 -15.68 1.20
N PRO A 366 -34.12 -15.41 -0.10
CA PRO A 366 -35.41 -14.90 -0.56
C PRO A 366 -36.52 -15.90 -0.17
N VAL A 367 -37.58 -15.38 0.45
CA VAL A 367 -38.79 -16.16 0.73
C VAL A 367 -39.61 -16.23 -0.54
N ALA A 368 -40.20 -17.39 -0.85
CA ALA A 368 -41.11 -17.53 -1.98
C ALA A 368 -42.24 -16.51 -1.85
N ALA A 369 -42.31 -15.55 -2.78
CA ALA A 369 -43.39 -14.59 -2.85
C ALA A 369 -44.67 -15.31 -3.29
N GLU A 370 -45.79 -15.07 -2.59
CA GLU A 370 -47.10 -15.46 -3.11
C GLU A 370 -47.33 -14.68 -4.40
N GLY A 371 -47.66 -15.38 -5.49
CA GLY A 371 -47.99 -14.75 -6.74
C GLY A 371 -49.27 -13.94 -6.58
N GLU A 372 -49.23 -12.65 -6.95
CA GLU A 372 -50.46 -11.86 -7.09
C GLU A 372 -51.29 -12.45 -8.24
N VAL A 373 -52.58 -12.74 -7.96
CA VAL A 373 -53.57 -13.25 -8.93
C VAL A 373 -54.33 -12.09 -9.57
#